data_AF-A0A8K1FXB2-F1
#
_entry.id   AF-A0A8K1FXB2-F1
#
_cell.length_a   1.000
_cell.length_b   1.000
_cell.length_c   1.000
_cell.angle_alpha   90.00
_cell.angle_beta   90.00
_cell.angle_gamma   90.00
#
_symmetry.space_group_name_H-M   'P 1'
#
loop_
_entity.id
_entity.type
_entity.pdbx_description
1 polymer ?
#
loop_
_entity_poly.entity_id
_entity_poly.type
_entity_poly.pdbx_seq_one_letter_code
_entity_poly.pdbx_strand_id
1 'polypeptide(L)'
;VIPTPGHTRAHVSLVASGTSLGTVAVAGDTFERLQDEQRGHDGREEWETLSEDPPGQRRSRHALLGTAQVIVPGHGEPFTVTRDWGQQQDSGHREEEEEEEKEEEKEEEEE
;
A
#
# COMPACT_ATOMS: atom_id res chain seq x y z
N VAL A 1 2.40 0.98 16.04
CA VAL A 1 2.13 -0.40 15.59
C VAL A 1 0.89 -0.33 14.73
N ILE A 2 0.88 -0.94 13.55
CA ILE A 2 -0.28 -0.97 12.64
C ILE A 2 -0.52 -2.40 12.14
N PRO A 3 -1.78 -2.79 11.89
CA PRO A 3 -2.07 -4.09 11.29
C PRO A 3 -1.59 -4.13 9.84
N THR A 4 -0.89 -5.20 9.47
CA THR A 4 -0.42 -5.46 8.10
C THR A 4 -0.64 -6.93 7.75
N PRO A 5 -1.91 -7.40 7.75
CA PRO A 5 -2.24 -8.79 7.52
C PRO A 5 -1.81 -9.23 6.11
N GLY A 6 -1.51 -10.52 5.96
CA GLY A 6 -1.14 -11.08 4.67
C GLY A 6 -0.17 -12.24 4.79
N HIS A 7 1.10 -11.92 5.09
CA HIS A 7 2.13 -12.95 5.34
C HIS A 7 1.65 -13.93 6.42
N THR A 8 1.18 -13.39 7.55
CA THR A 8 0.22 -14.08 8.43
C THR A 8 -1.00 -13.23 8.65
N ARG A 9 -2.13 -13.84 9.02
CA ARG A 9 -3.39 -13.10 9.26
C ARG A 9 -3.32 -12.07 10.40
N ALA A 10 -2.45 -12.28 11.38
CA ALA A 10 -2.28 -11.39 12.53
C ALA A 10 -1.00 -10.54 12.46
N HIS A 11 -0.39 -10.45 11.27
CA HIS A 11 0.86 -9.71 11.07
C HIS A 11 0.67 -8.21 11.38
N VAL A 12 1.70 -7.60 11.98
CA VAL A 12 1.75 -6.17 12.33
C VAL A 12 3.08 -5.55 11.93
N SER A 13 3.09 -4.24 11.71
CA SER A 13 4.31 -3.47 11.44
C SER A 13 4.49 -2.32 12.42
N LEU A 14 5.74 -1.89 12.63
CA LEU A 14 6.07 -0.71 13.41
C LEU A 14 6.37 0.45 12.47
N VAL A 15 5.72 1.58 12.69
CA VAL A 15 5.97 2.81 11.93
C VAL A 15 6.59 3.83 12.88
N ALA A 16 7.78 4.30 12.54
CA ALA A 16 8.52 5.32 13.27
C ALA A 16 8.63 6.57 12.38
N SER A 17 7.95 7.64 12.77
CA SER A 17 7.96 8.92 12.07
C SER A 17 8.94 9.92 12.71
N GLY A 18 9.34 10.94 11.96
CA GLY A 18 10.23 12.00 12.48
C GLY A 18 11.68 11.55 12.69
N THR A 19 12.10 10.45 12.06
CA THR A 19 13.50 10.03 12.09
C THR A 19 14.33 10.89 11.13
N SER A 20 15.66 10.83 11.23
CA SER A 20 16.56 11.46 10.25
C SER A 20 16.43 10.89 8.83
N LEU A 21 15.75 9.75 8.66
CA LEU A 21 15.44 9.09 7.39
C LEU A 21 13.98 9.32 6.95
N GLY A 22 13.23 10.19 7.64
CA GLY A 22 11.80 10.36 7.46
C GLY A 22 10.99 9.31 8.24
N THR A 23 9.95 8.76 7.61
CA THR A 23 9.12 7.68 8.16
C THR A 23 9.73 6.32 7.79
N VAL A 24 10.07 5.53 8.80
CA VAL A 24 10.60 4.17 8.65
C VAL A 24 9.52 3.18 9.07
N ALA A 25 9.24 2.19 8.21
CA ALA A 25 8.40 1.05 8.57
C ALA A 25 9.25 -0.20 8.78
N VAL A 26 9.24 -0.75 9.99
CA VAL A 26 9.72 -2.11 10.26
C VAL A 26 8.60 -3.06 9.90
N ALA A 27 8.71 -3.63 8.71
CA ALA A 27 7.61 -4.28 8.01
C ALA A 27 7.56 -5.80 8.23
N GLY A 28 8.63 -6.41 8.74
CA GLY A 28 8.73 -7.87 8.81
C GLY A 28 8.49 -8.50 7.44
N ASP A 29 7.94 -9.69 7.42
CA ASP A 29 7.73 -10.48 6.19
C ASP A 29 6.54 -9.96 5.36
N THR A 30 5.99 -8.77 5.65
CA THR A 30 5.18 -8.04 4.66
C THR A 30 6.00 -7.80 3.38
N PHE A 31 7.30 -7.57 3.55
CA PHE A 31 8.31 -7.59 2.49
C PHE A 31 9.37 -8.61 2.85
N GLU A 32 9.61 -9.58 1.98
CA GLU A 32 10.68 -10.55 2.18
C GLU A 32 12.02 -9.85 1.99
N ARG A 33 12.20 -9.06 0.92
CA ARG A 33 13.40 -8.27 0.59
C ARG A 33 13.08 -7.31 -0.57
N LEU A 34 13.98 -6.38 -0.91
CA LEU A 34 13.77 -5.38 -2.00
C LEU A 34 13.37 -5.99 -3.37
N GLN A 35 13.82 -7.20 -3.68
CA GLN A 35 13.60 -7.84 -4.99
C GLN A 35 12.69 -9.07 -4.91
N ASP A 36 11.85 -9.15 -3.87
CA ASP A 36 10.90 -10.27 -3.67
C ASP A 36 9.77 -10.33 -4.71
N GLU A 37 9.68 -9.35 -5.62
CA GLU A 37 8.76 -9.30 -6.76
C GLU A 37 9.32 -10.01 -8.01
N GLN A 38 10.52 -10.56 -7.94
CA GLN A 38 11.04 -11.39 -9.03
C GLN A 38 10.19 -12.66 -9.18
N ARG A 39 9.68 -12.89 -10.39
CA ARG A 39 8.85 -14.05 -10.69
C ARG A 39 9.70 -15.30 -10.83
N GLY A 40 9.32 -16.35 -10.10
CA GLY A 40 9.88 -17.69 -10.24
C GLY A 40 9.43 -18.39 -11.53
N HIS A 41 9.88 -19.63 -11.71
CA HIS A 41 9.46 -20.47 -12.84
C HIS A 41 7.96 -20.79 -12.85
N ASP A 42 7.29 -20.70 -11.69
CA ASP A 42 5.83 -20.87 -11.56
C ASP A 42 5.05 -19.59 -11.93
N GLY A 43 5.74 -18.53 -12.33
CA GLY A 43 5.16 -17.26 -12.71
C GLY A 43 4.70 -16.40 -11.53
N ARG A 44 4.91 -16.82 -10.28
CA ARG A 44 4.54 -16.06 -9.09
C ARG A 44 5.73 -15.32 -8.50
N GLU A 45 5.45 -14.22 -7.83
CA GLU A 45 6.43 -13.44 -7.09
C GLU A 45 6.82 -14.18 -5.81
N GLU A 46 8.07 -14.05 -5.36
CA GLU A 46 8.60 -14.79 -4.20
C GLU A 46 7.72 -14.61 -2.96
N TRP A 47 7.37 -13.36 -2.63
CA TRP A 47 6.52 -13.05 -1.49
C TRP A 47 5.12 -13.68 -1.59
N GLU A 48 4.55 -13.82 -2.81
CA GLU A 48 3.23 -14.43 -3.00
C GLU A 48 3.23 -15.92 -2.63
N THR A 49 4.36 -16.60 -2.83
CA THR A 49 4.50 -18.03 -2.50
C THR A 49 4.62 -18.31 -1.01
N LEU A 50 4.98 -17.29 -0.22
CA LEU A 50 5.21 -17.37 1.22
C LEU A 50 4.03 -16.82 2.05
N SER A 51 3.01 -16.27 1.37
CA SER A 51 1.89 -15.59 2.00
C SER A 51 0.74 -16.52 2.40
N GLU A 52 0.17 -16.34 3.60
CA GLU A 52 -1.12 -16.95 3.97
C GLU A 52 -2.32 -16.32 3.24
N ASP A 53 -2.26 -15.03 2.95
CA ASP A 53 -3.29 -14.24 2.24
C ASP A 53 -2.62 -13.23 1.27
N PRO A 54 -2.27 -13.65 0.04
CA PRO A 54 -1.58 -12.78 -0.91
C PRO A 54 -2.33 -11.48 -1.24
N PRO A 55 -3.67 -11.48 -1.45
CA PRO A 55 -4.43 -10.24 -1.58
C PRO A 55 -4.32 -9.31 -0.37
N GLY A 56 -4.37 -9.86 0.85
CA GLY A 56 -4.13 -9.11 2.08
C GLY A 56 -2.74 -8.49 2.14
N GLN A 57 -1.72 -9.31 1.88
CA GLN A 57 -0.32 -8.86 1.91
C GLN A 57 -0.06 -7.77 0.87
N ARG A 58 -0.64 -7.87 -0.33
CA ARG A 58 -0.53 -6.83 -1.37
C ARG A 58 -1.08 -5.48 -0.90
N ARG A 59 -2.25 -5.47 -0.26
CA ARG A 59 -2.83 -4.24 0.32
C ARG A 59 -1.94 -3.66 1.40
N SER A 60 -1.42 -4.52 2.29
CA SER A 60 -0.48 -4.12 3.34
C SER A 60 0.82 -3.53 2.78
N ARG A 61 1.39 -4.15 1.73
CA ARG A 61 2.57 -3.66 1.00
C ARG A 61 2.31 -2.26 0.43
N HIS A 62 1.21 -2.09 -0.31
CA HIS A 62 0.86 -0.78 -0.89
C HIS A 62 0.66 0.31 0.18
N ALA A 63 -0.02 -0.01 1.29
CA ALA A 63 -0.22 0.96 2.38
C ALA A 63 1.12 1.42 2.99
N LEU A 64 2.06 0.49 3.19
CA LEU A 64 3.39 0.81 3.70
C LEU A 64 4.21 1.64 2.69
N LEU A 65 4.21 1.29 1.41
CA LEU A 65 4.90 2.07 0.36
C LEU A 65 4.32 3.49 0.24
N GLY A 66 3.00 3.64 0.40
CA GLY A 66 2.32 4.93 0.41
C GLY A 66 2.65 5.81 1.62
N THR A 67 3.17 5.24 2.71
CA THR A 67 3.41 5.96 3.98
C THR A 67 4.89 6.16 4.29
N ALA A 68 5.71 5.12 4.12
CA ALA A 68 7.11 5.11 4.52
C ALA A 68 8.05 5.67 3.44
N GLN A 69 9.20 6.17 3.90
CA GLN A 69 10.35 6.53 3.07
C GLN A 69 11.41 5.42 3.10
N VAL A 70 11.46 4.64 4.19
CA VAL A 70 12.34 3.46 4.31
C VAL A 70 11.53 2.27 4.81
N ILE A 71 11.72 1.11 4.18
CA ILE A 71 11.20 -0.18 4.62
C ILE A 71 12.35 -1.01 5.20
N VAL A 72 12.14 -1.59 6.37
CA VAL A 72 12.99 -2.66 6.92
C VAL A 72 12.24 -3.99 6.72
N PRO A 73 12.64 -4.81 5.73
CA PRO A 73 11.98 -6.08 5.44
C PRO A 73 12.31 -7.13 6.51
N GLY A 74 11.62 -8.27 6.43
CA GLY A 74 11.91 -9.42 7.28
C GLY A 74 13.23 -10.11 6.95
N HIS A 75 13.59 -10.13 5.66
CA HIS A 75 14.85 -10.66 5.18
C HIS A 75 15.63 -9.65 4.30
N GLY A 76 16.95 -9.61 4.48
CA GLY A 76 17.81 -8.70 3.72
C GLY A 76 17.82 -7.25 4.21
N GLU A 77 18.39 -6.37 3.38
CA GLU A 77 18.73 -5.00 3.76
C GLU A 77 17.52 -4.05 3.70
N PRO A 78 17.46 -3.03 4.58
CA PRO A 78 16.51 -1.93 4.44
C PRO A 78 16.62 -1.23 3.08
N PHE A 79 15.51 -0.73 2.56
CA PHE A 79 15.48 -0.05 1.28
C PHE A 79 14.65 1.23 1.30
N THR A 80 15.06 2.20 0.48
CA THR A 80 14.37 3.48 0.31
C THR A 80 13.25 3.36 -0.71
N VAL A 81 12.08 3.90 -0.38
CA VAL A 81 10.94 4.00 -1.30
C VAL A 81 11.10 5.23 -2.19
N THR A 82 11.24 5.01 -3.49
CA THR A 82 11.25 6.07 -4.50
C THR A 82 9.81 6.42 -4.89
N ARG A 83 9.44 7.69 -4.79
CA ARG A 83 8.16 8.19 -5.30
C ARG A 83 8.45 9.01 -6.55
N ASP A 84 7.96 8.55 -7.70
CA ASP A 84 7.95 9.38 -8.89
C ASP A 84 6.93 10.51 -8.66
N TRP A 85 7.39 11.77 -8.77
CA TRP A 85 6.63 13.00 -8.50
C TRP A 85 5.56 13.30 -9.56
N GLY A 86 4.90 12.29 -10.12
CA GLY A 86 4.05 12.40 -11.31
C GLY A 86 2.58 12.03 -11.17
N GLN A 87 2.13 11.34 -10.11
CA GLN A 87 0.74 10.82 -10.04
C GLN A 87 0.12 10.91 -8.63
N GLN A 88 0.14 12.10 -8.03
CA GLN A 88 -0.69 12.39 -6.85
C GLN A 88 -1.38 13.74 -7.02
N GLN A 89 -2.28 13.83 -8.00
CA GLN A 89 -3.49 14.64 -7.92
C GLN A 89 -4.57 13.85 -8.68
N ASP A 90 -5.79 13.86 -8.14
CA ASP A 90 -7.02 13.32 -8.72
C ASP A 90 -7.39 11.86 -8.34
N SER A 91 -8.23 11.73 -7.30
CA SER A 91 -9.23 10.66 -7.11
C SER A 91 -9.90 10.72 -5.73
N GLY A 92 -10.18 11.92 -5.21
CA GLY A 92 -10.81 12.03 -3.89
C GLY A 92 -11.72 13.23 -3.66
N HIS A 93 -12.12 13.96 -4.71
CA HIS A 93 -12.98 15.13 -4.53
C HIS A 93 -13.98 15.40 -5.68
N ARG A 94 -14.14 14.48 -6.63
CA ARG A 94 -15.03 14.71 -7.79
C ARG A 94 -16.26 13.81 -7.83
N GLU A 95 -16.30 12.75 -7.02
CA GLU A 95 -17.45 11.84 -7.02
C GLU A 95 -18.65 12.38 -6.23
N GLU A 96 -18.43 13.23 -5.22
CA GLU A 96 -19.53 13.82 -4.43
C GLU A 96 -20.22 14.99 -5.17
N GLU A 97 -19.49 15.82 -5.92
CA GLU A 97 -20.06 16.94 -6.68
C GLU A 97 -20.87 16.48 -7.92
N GLU A 98 -20.46 15.37 -8.57
CA GLU A 98 -21.18 14.84 -9.75
C GLU A 98 -22.47 14.07 -9.41
N GLU A 99 -22.68 13.69 -8.14
CA GLU A 99 -23.95 13.12 -7.66
C GLU A 99 -24.97 14.22 -7.29
N GLU A 100 -24.53 15.31 -6.64
CA GLU A 100 -25.40 16.45 -6.32
C GLU A 100 -25.93 17.17 -7.59
N GLU A 101 -25.08 17.41 -8.60
CA GLU A 101 -25.52 18.04 -9.86
C GLU A 101 -26.56 17.20 -10.63
N LYS A 102 -26.51 15.87 -10.53
CA LYS A 102 -27.46 14.98 -11.21
C LYS A 102 -28.81 14.87 -10.48
N GLU A 103 -28.83 15.10 -9.16
CA GLU A 103 -30.09 15.15 -8.43
C GLU A 103 -30.83 16.47 -8.69
N GLU A 104 -30.11 17.60 -8.79
CA GLU A 104 -30.72 18.91 -9.10
C GLU A 104 -31.30 18.96 -10.54
N GLU A 105 -30.58 18.45 -11.55
CA GLU A 105 -31.10 18.43 -12.94
C GLU A 105 -32.37 17.55 -13.09
N LYS A 106 -32.54 16.55 -12.23
CA LYS A 106 -33.68 15.64 -12.29
C LYS A 106 -34.93 16.22 -11.62
N GLU A 107 -34.77 17.09 -10.62
CA GLU A 107 -35.91 17.79 -10.00
C GLU A 107 -36.46 18.91 -10.90
N GLU A 108 -35.63 19.56 -11.72
CA GLU A 108 -36.09 20.61 -12.66
C GLU A 108 -36.86 20.08 -13.89
N GLU A 109 -36.64 18.82 -14.31
CA GLU A 109 -37.39 18.22 -15.43
C GLU A 109 -38.78 17.67 -15.04
N GLU A 110 -39.08 17.56 -13.74
CA GLU A 110 -40.37 17.04 -13.24
C GLU A 110 -41.39 18.13 -12.81
N GLU A 111 -41.08 19.43 -12.94
CA GLU A 111 -41.99 20.57 -12.65
C GLU A 111 -42.69 21.20 -13.88
#